data_AF-A0A965CXD8-F1
#
_entry.id   AF-A0A965CXD8-F1
#
_cell.length_a   1.000
_cell.length_b   1.000
_cell.length_c   1.000
_cell.angle_alpha   90.00
_cell.angle_beta   90.00
_cell.angle_gamma   90.00
#
_symmetry.space_group_name_H-M   'P 1'
#
loop_
_entity.id
_entity.type
_entity.pdbx_description
1 polymer ?
#
loop_
_entity_poly.entity_id
_entity_poly.type
_entity_poly.pdbx_seq_one_letter_code
_entity_poly.pdbx_strand_id
1 'polypeptide(L)' 'MTPITFQTLRLLADGEFRSGEAMAQTLGVSRATVWNALHGLDGAGLEIFKVRG' A
#
# COMPACT_ATOMS: atom_id res chain seq x y z
N MET A 1 9.25 -9.52 3.07
CA MET A 1 8.30 -8.77 2.22
C MET A 1 7.49 -9.77 1.41
N THR A 2 6.18 -9.55 1.24
CA THR A 2 5.27 -10.47 0.53
C THR A 2 4.99 -9.97 -0.90
N PRO A 3 4.46 -10.81 -1.81
CA PRO A 3 4.07 -10.35 -3.16
C PRO A 3 3.10 -9.17 -3.14
N ILE A 4 2.17 -9.13 -2.18
CA ILE A 4 1.20 -8.04 -2.05
C ILE A 4 1.86 -6.70 -1.70
N THR A 5 2.99 -6.71 -0.97
CA THR A 5 3.77 -5.50 -0.68
C THR A 5 4.27 -4.84 -1.97
N PHE A 6 4.87 -5.61 -2.87
CA PHE A 6 5.37 -5.08 -4.14
C PHE A 6 4.24 -4.64 -5.09
N GLN A 7 3.14 -5.38 -5.11
CA GLN A 7 1.96 -4.99 -5.88
C GLN A 7 1.36 -3.67 -5.38
N THR A 8 1.28 -3.50 -4.06
CA THR A 8 0.80 -2.24 -3.45
C THR A 8 1.73 -1.08 -3.77
N LEU A 9 3.06 -1.27 -3.67
CA LEU A 9 4.05 -0.27 -4.07
C LEU A 9 3.91 0.15 -5.54
N ARG A 10 3.64 -0.81 -6.43
CA ARG A 10 3.48 -0.54 -7.86
C ARG A 10 2.27 0.34 -8.15
N LEU A 11 1.23 0.27 -7.33
CA LEU A 11 0.09 1.19 -7.44
C LEU A 11 0.43 2.61 -6.97
N LEU A 12 1.42 2.78 -6.08
CA LEU A 12 1.87 4.08 -5.58
C LEU A 12 3.06 4.66 -6.38
N ALA A 13 3.55 3.95 -7.40
CA ALA A 13 4.78 4.29 -8.10
C ALA A 13 4.69 5.59 -8.94
N ASP A 14 3.48 6.09 -9.19
CA ASP A 14 3.24 7.38 -9.84
C ASP A 14 3.30 8.58 -8.88
N GLY A 15 3.42 8.34 -7.57
CA GLY A 15 3.46 9.40 -6.56
C GLY A 15 2.10 10.02 -6.25
N GLU A 16 1.02 9.50 -6.82
CA GLU A 16 -0.34 9.99 -6.59
C GLU A 16 -0.95 9.39 -5.33
N PHE A 17 -1.84 10.16 -4.68
CA PHE A 17 -2.59 9.66 -3.54
C PHE A 17 -3.62 8.63 -3.99
N ARG A 18 -3.59 7.46 -3.35
CA ARG A 18 -4.58 6.39 -3.55
C ARG A 18 -5.17 5.98 -2.22
N SER A 19 -6.50 5.81 -2.17
CA SER A 19 -7.16 5.30 -0.98
C SER A 19 -6.82 3.82 -0.78
N GLY A 20 -6.72 3.40 0.48
CA GLY A 20 -6.50 1.99 0.81
C GLY A 20 -7.60 1.07 0.28
N GLU A 21 -8.83 1.58 0.15
CA GLU A 21 -9.96 0.84 -0.42
C GLU A 21 -9.85 0.65 -1.93
N ALA A 22 -9.46 1.70 -2.68
CA ALA A 22 -9.26 1.59 -4.12
C ALA A 22 -8.14 0.59 -4.46
N MET A 23 -7.04 0.63 -3.69
CA MET A 23 -5.96 -0.35 -3.82
C MET A 23 -6.42 -1.76 -3.48
N ALA A 24 -7.21 -1.94 -2.42
CA ALA A 24 -7.74 -3.22 -2.01
C ALA A 24 -8.68 -3.83 -3.07
N GLN A 25 -9.57 -3.02 -3.64
CA GLN A 25 -10.45 -3.42 -4.75
C GLN A 25 -9.64 -3.83 -5.99
N THR A 26 -8.64 -3.04 -6.37
CA THR A 26 -7.77 -3.32 -7.53
C THR A 26 -7.01 -4.64 -7.35
N LEU A 27 -6.57 -4.94 -6.13
CA LEU A 27 -5.78 -6.13 -5.82
C LEU A 27 -6.63 -7.34 -5.41
N GLY A 28 -7.95 -7.20 -5.27
CA GLY A 28 -8.85 -8.28 -4.83
C GLY A 28 -8.60 -8.74 -3.38
N VAL A 29 -8.15 -7.83 -2.51
CA VAL A 29 -7.83 -8.11 -1.10
C VAL A 29 -8.60 -7.20 -0.14
N SER A 30 -8.44 -7.40 1.16
CA SER A 30 -9.00 -6.49 2.16
C SER A 30 -8.18 -5.21 2.30
N ARG A 31 -8.81 -4.11 2.75
CA ARG A 31 -8.11 -2.88 3.14
C ARG A 31 -7.05 -3.14 4.22
N ALA A 32 -7.33 -4.04 5.16
CA ALA A 32 -6.38 -4.42 6.21
C ALA A 32 -5.12 -5.10 5.63
N THR A 33 -5.28 -5.91 4.57
CA THR A 33 -4.16 -6.52 3.85
C THR A 33 -3.25 -5.45 3.24
N VAL A 34 -3.83 -4.42 2.61
CA VAL A 34 -3.08 -3.27 2.07
C VAL A 34 -2.37 -2.50 3.19
N TRP A 35 -3.05 -2.23 4.30
CA TRP A 35 -2.45 -1.56 5.47
C TRP A 35 -1.24 -2.31 6.00
N ASN A 36 -1.36 -3.62 6.21
CA ASN A 36 -0.27 -4.46 6.70
C ASN A 36 0.90 -4.52 5.69
N ALA A 37 0.58 -4.57 4.39
CA ALA A 37 1.58 -4.58 3.33
C ALA A 37 2.41 -3.29 3.31
N LEU A 38 1.78 -2.14 3.56
CA LEU A 38 2.45 -0.84 3.63
C LEU A 38 3.19 -0.61 4.95
N HIS A 39 2.68 -1.11 6.07
CA HIS A 39 3.31 -0.90 7.38
C HIS A 39 4.68 -1.59 7.50
N GLY A 40 4.91 -2.68 6.75
CA GLY A 40 6.20 -3.37 6.71
C GLY A 40 7.29 -2.66 5.91
N LEU A 41 7.00 -1.51 5.28
CA LEU A 41 7.93 -0.80 4.40
C LEU A 41 8.86 0.17 5.11
N ASP A 42 8.48 0.63 6.31
CA ASP A 42 9.32 1.53 7.12
C ASP A 42 10.70 0.88 7.39
N GLY A 43 10.72 -0.43 7.66
CA GLY A 43 11.96 -1.20 7.85
C GLY A 43 12.80 -1.40 6.58
N ALA A 44 12.25 -1.10 5.40
CA ALA A 44 12.95 -1.13 4.12
C ALA A 44 13.49 0.26 3.70
N GLY A 45 13.37 1.27 4.56
CA GLY A 45 13.81 2.65 4.26
C GLY A 45 12.88 3.41 3.31
N LEU A 46 11.65 2.93 3.12
CA LEU A 46 10.63 3.60 2.30
C LEU A 46 9.69 4.39 3.21
N GLU A 47 9.63 5.71 3.00
CA GLU A 47 8.67 6.57 3.67
C GLU A 47 7.34 6.58 2.91
N ILE A 48 6.27 6.11 3.54
CA ILE A 48 4.92 6.11 2.97
C ILE A 48 4.10 7.22 3.64
N PHE A 49 3.77 8.27 2.89
CA PHE A 49 2.90 9.34 3.38
C PHE A 49 1.44 8.89 3.39
N LYS A 50 0.75 9.11 4.53
CA LYS A 50 -0.63 8.66 4.76
C LYS A 50 -1.49 9.82 5.22
N VAL A 51 -2.59 10.07 4.51
CA VAL A 51 -3.63 11.01 4.93
C VAL A 51 -4.68 10.25 5.75
N ARG A 52 -5.09 10.79 6.90
CA ARG A 52 -6.18 10.22 7.70
C ARG A 52 -7.52 10.60 7.05
N GLY A 53 -8.35 9.60 6.78
CA GLY A 53 -9.69 9.70 6.18
C GLY A 53 -10.37 8.34 6.15
#